data_AF-A0A2A2YD56-F1
#
_entry.id   AF-A0A2A2YD56-F1
#
_cell.length_a   1.000
_cell.length_b   1.000
_cell.length_c   1.000
_cell.angle_alpha   90.00
_cell.angle_beta   90.00
_cell.angle_gamma   90.00
#
_symmetry.space_group_name_H-M   'P 1'
#
loop_
_entity.id
_entity.type
_entity.pdbx_description
1 polymer ?
#
loop_
_entity_poly.entity_id
_entity_poly.type
_entity_poly.pdbx_seq_one_letter_code
_entity_poly.pdbx_strand_id
1 'polypeptide(L)'
;MKYFLGSEFLSGQRHVDFLVVDNSLTENMKIQRILKSTFLSAAIAFASTAFAAESKVEAEKPEFDDLPSPEFSGGKQKPFKPKDWLEVTAKFKVQLSPEPESKTAEEVLVKWYVAVKNPEGKGFLKLTKSITHINVPLNEDIVTSVYISPASIMLLTGSSKGGKGSVEYVGYEILVNGEVKATGTNKSPDKWWALASKSISDSSKVPLLAKNETPFAAMWWDMYAEVKQEK
;
A
#
# COMPACT_ATOMS: atom_id res chain seq x y z
N MET A 1 13.62 -61.11 36.39
CA MET A 1 14.34 -61.35 37.67
C MET A 1 13.68 -60.48 38.74
N LYS A 2 12.80 -61.06 39.60
CA LYS A 2 12.02 -60.39 40.68
C LYS A 2 11.01 -59.31 40.21
N TYR A 3 9.95 -58.92 40.94
CA TYR A 3 8.74 -59.63 41.44
C TYR A 3 7.56 -58.59 41.31
N PHE A 4 6.34 -58.85 40.82
CA PHE A 4 5.17 -59.64 41.30
C PHE A 4 4.27 -58.98 42.40
N LEU A 5 2.97 -58.71 42.06
CA LEU A 5 1.80 -58.36 42.91
C LEU A 5 1.84 -57.04 43.74
N GLY A 6 0.72 -56.44 44.20
CA GLY A 6 -0.74 -56.68 44.03
C GLY A 6 -1.60 -55.95 45.10
N SER A 7 -2.94 -55.79 44.86
CA SER A 7 -4.02 -55.25 45.76
C SER A 7 -3.86 -53.82 46.33
N GLU A 8 -4.81 -53.12 47.01
CA GLU A 8 -6.30 -52.93 46.98
C GLU A 8 -6.58 -51.56 47.68
N PHE A 9 -7.45 -50.65 47.19
CA PHE A 9 -8.92 -50.49 47.36
C PHE A 9 -9.44 -49.88 48.71
N LEU A 10 -10.06 -48.68 48.61
CA LEU A 10 -11.03 -47.99 49.51
C LEU A 10 -10.65 -47.22 50.82
N SER A 11 -11.43 -46.13 51.01
CA SER A 11 -12.05 -45.62 52.28
C SER A 11 -11.38 -44.48 53.08
N GLY A 12 -12.20 -43.68 53.81
CA GLY A 12 -11.88 -43.53 55.25
C GLY A 12 -11.86 -42.18 55.99
N GLN A 13 -12.44 -41.09 55.49
CA GLN A 13 -13.07 -40.00 56.30
C GLN A 13 -12.61 -39.67 57.77
N ARG A 14 -12.00 -38.47 57.95
CA ARG A 14 -12.03 -37.52 59.12
C ARG A 14 -11.49 -37.89 60.52
N HIS A 15 -10.51 -37.09 60.96
CA HIS A 15 -10.37 -36.40 62.26
C HIS A 15 -9.67 -35.02 61.97
N VAL A 16 -9.80 -33.85 62.60
CA VAL A 16 -10.39 -33.26 63.86
C VAL A 16 -9.76 -33.67 65.20
N ASP A 17 -9.29 -32.80 66.09
CA ASP A 17 -9.03 -31.33 66.11
C ASP A 17 -8.00 -31.01 67.22
N PHE A 18 -7.21 -29.92 67.12
CA PHE A 18 -6.88 -29.10 68.32
C PHE A 18 -6.38 -27.67 68.01
N LEU A 19 -6.57 -26.75 68.97
CA LEU A 19 -6.38 -25.29 68.88
C LEU A 19 -5.92 -24.73 70.23
N VAL A 20 -5.08 -23.68 70.36
CA VAL A 20 -4.22 -22.97 69.40
C VAL A 20 -3.16 -22.17 70.19
N VAL A 21 -2.07 -21.72 69.56
CA VAL A 21 -1.29 -20.57 70.03
C VAL A 21 -1.00 -19.64 68.84
N ASP A 22 -1.36 -18.37 68.99
CA ASP A 22 -1.17 -17.30 68.00
C ASP A 22 0.03 -16.41 68.41
N ASN A 23 0.81 -15.89 67.45
CA ASN A 23 1.78 -14.83 67.74
C ASN A 23 2.25 -14.02 66.52
N SER A 24 2.22 -12.70 66.67
CA SER A 24 2.97 -11.67 65.94
C SER A 24 2.96 -11.68 64.39
N LEU A 25 1.97 -10.98 63.84
CA LEU A 25 2.07 -9.99 62.75
C LEU A 25 3.44 -9.77 62.07
N THR A 26 3.48 -9.85 60.74
CA THR A 26 4.00 -8.75 59.88
C THR A 26 3.63 -8.96 58.41
N GLU A 27 3.00 -7.97 57.78
CA GLU A 27 2.94 -7.88 56.32
C GLU A 27 4.27 -7.37 55.74
N ASN A 28 4.56 -7.69 54.48
CA ASN A 28 5.14 -6.70 53.57
C ASN A 28 4.89 -7.02 52.08
N MET A 29 4.44 -6.01 51.35
CA MET A 29 3.98 -6.15 49.96
C MET A 29 5.11 -6.48 48.97
N LYS A 30 4.79 -7.26 47.94
CA LYS A 30 5.47 -7.16 46.63
C LYS A 30 4.52 -6.56 45.60
N ILE A 31 4.56 -5.23 45.48
CA ILE A 31 3.80 -4.50 44.46
C ILE A 31 4.39 -4.79 43.07
N GLN A 32 3.67 -5.53 42.23
CA GLN A 32 3.91 -5.53 40.78
C GLN A 32 2.84 -4.68 40.09
N ARG A 33 3.22 -3.46 39.70
CA ARG A 33 2.38 -2.56 38.89
C ARG A 33 2.31 -3.08 37.46
N ILE A 34 1.24 -3.80 37.12
CA ILE A 34 0.92 -4.09 35.71
C ILE A 34 0.46 -2.79 35.06
N LEU A 35 1.33 -2.16 34.28
CA LEU A 35 0.95 -1.04 33.41
C LEU A 35 0.00 -1.57 32.33
N LYS A 36 -1.29 -1.23 32.44
CA LYS A 36 -2.23 -1.34 31.33
C LYS A 36 -1.91 -0.24 30.31
N SER A 37 -1.04 -0.55 29.35
CA SER A 37 -0.76 0.33 28.20
C SER A 37 -1.97 0.35 27.28
N THR A 38 -2.85 1.34 27.47
CA THR A 38 -3.99 1.56 26.58
C THR A 38 -3.52 2.37 25.38
N PHE A 39 -3.28 1.71 24.24
CA PHE A 39 -3.06 2.39 22.96
C PHE A 39 -4.34 3.10 22.53
N LEU A 40 -4.46 4.39 22.87
CA LEU A 40 -5.53 5.25 22.41
C LEU A 40 -5.25 5.67 20.97
N SER A 41 -5.57 4.80 20.01
CA SER A 41 -5.57 5.13 18.59
C SER A 41 -6.63 6.20 18.31
N ALA A 42 -6.21 7.47 18.32
CA ALA A 42 -7.03 8.60 17.96
C ALA A 42 -7.34 8.59 16.45
N ALA A 43 -8.33 7.80 16.05
CA ALA A 43 -8.89 7.82 14.71
C ALA A 43 -9.61 9.16 14.50
N ILE A 44 -8.89 10.14 13.93
CA ILE A 44 -9.48 11.42 13.49
C ILE A 44 -10.37 11.11 12.28
N ALA A 45 -11.64 10.84 12.55
CA ALA A 45 -12.67 10.81 11.53
C ALA A 45 -12.89 12.25 11.03
N PHE A 46 -12.36 12.55 9.85
CA PHE A 46 -12.73 13.76 9.10
C PHE A 46 -14.18 13.61 8.61
N ALA A 47 -15.13 13.87 9.51
CA ALA A 47 -16.54 13.99 9.20
C ALA A 47 -16.82 15.38 8.59
N SER A 48 -16.24 15.64 7.42
CA SER A 48 -16.64 16.78 6.60
C SER A 48 -18.07 16.55 6.11
N THR A 49 -19.03 17.26 6.70
CA THR A 49 -20.43 17.28 6.24
C THR A 49 -20.58 18.14 4.98
N ALA A 50 -19.82 17.79 3.94
CA ALA A 50 -20.16 18.19 2.58
C ALA A 50 -21.40 17.40 2.14
N PHE A 51 -22.26 18.03 1.34
CA PHE A 51 -23.14 17.27 0.47
C PHE A 51 -22.23 16.55 -0.53
N ALA A 52 -22.05 15.25 -0.38
CA ALA A 52 -21.16 14.47 -1.23
C ALA A 52 -21.72 14.49 -2.67
N ALA A 53 -21.14 15.34 -3.52
CA ALA A 53 -21.49 15.42 -4.92
C ALA A 53 -21.36 14.04 -5.56
N GLU A 54 -22.37 13.62 -6.31
CA GLU A 54 -22.38 12.32 -6.97
C GLU A 54 -21.27 12.32 -8.01
N SER A 55 -20.25 11.49 -7.78
CA SER A 55 -19.05 11.45 -8.62
C SER A 55 -19.04 10.21 -9.50
N LYS A 56 -18.93 10.40 -10.82
CA LYS A 56 -18.69 9.35 -11.80
C LYS A 56 -17.26 9.46 -12.33
N VAL A 57 -16.59 8.33 -12.50
CA VAL A 57 -15.24 8.25 -13.06
C VAL A 57 -15.23 7.27 -14.23
N GLU A 58 -14.81 7.76 -15.40
CA GLU A 58 -14.47 6.93 -16.56
C GLU A 58 -12.95 6.72 -16.55
N ALA A 59 -12.47 5.50 -16.81
CA ALA A 59 -11.04 5.22 -16.78
C ALA A 59 -10.63 4.10 -17.75
N GLU A 60 -9.47 4.26 -18.37
CA GLU A 60 -8.92 3.35 -19.39
C GLU A 60 -8.08 2.24 -18.75
N LYS A 61 -7.76 1.18 -19.50
CA LYS A 61 -6.84 0.14 -19.00
C LYS A 61 -5.46 0.75 -18.76
N PRO A 62 -4.74 0.33 -17.71
CA PRO A 62 -3.41 0.85 -17.45
C PRO A 62 -2.41 0.32 -18.49
N GLU A 63 -1.61 1.23 -19.03
CA GLU A 63 -0.52 0.94 -19.95
C GLU A 63 0.84 1.03 -19.21
N PHE A 64 1.90 0.47 -19.80
CA PHE A 64 3.23 0.52 -19.21
C PHE A 64 4.31 0.31 -20.28
N ASP A 65 5.39 1.09 -20.24
CA ASP A 65 6.49 1.01 -21.20
C ASP A 65 7.83 1.46 -20.61
N ASP A 66 8.92 1.11 -21.31
CA ASP A 66 10.28 1.50 -20.94
C ASP A 66 10.66 2.86 -21.56
N LEU A 67 10.69 3.92 -20.73
CA LEU A 67 11.13 5.27 -21.12
C LEU A 67 12.62 5.48 -20.80
N PRO A 68 13.44 6.05 -21.72
CA PRO A 68 14.81 6.43 -21.38
C PRO A 68 14.82 7.60 -20.38
N SER A 69 15.85 7.66 -19.50
CA SER A 69 16.16 8.88 -18.74
C SER A 69 16.17 10.11 -19.67
N PRO A 70 15.47 11.21 -19.31
CA PRO A 70 15.27 12.33 -20.23
C PRO A 70 16.56 13.12 -20.49
N GLU A 71 16.71 13.56 -21.74
CA GLU A 71 17.77 14.46 -22.19
C GLU A 71 17.18 15.87 -22.38
N PHE A 72 17.70 16.86 -21.65
CA PHE A 72 17.28 18.26 -21.75
C PHE A 72 18.23 19.01 -22.68
N SER A 73 17.70 19.71 -23.68
CA SER A 73 18.50 20.49 -24.63
C SER A 73 18.94 21.83 -24.04
N GLY A 74 20.12 22.32 -24.48
CA GLY A 74 20.71 23.59 -24.06
C GLY A 74 21.86 23.45 -23.04
N GLY A 75 22.68 24.50 -22.93
CA GLY A 75 23.80 24.57 -22.00
C GLY A 75 24.93 23.54 -22.24
N LYS A 76 25.86 23.45 -21.28
CA LYS A 76 26.94 22.45 -21.31
C LYS A 76 26.45 21.13 -20.71
N GLN A 77 26.05 20.21 -21.59
CA GLN A 77 25.66 18.86 -21.20
C GLN A 77 26.81 18.09 -20.55
N LYS A 78 26.48 17.22 -19.59
CA LYS A 78 27.41 16.23 -19.01
C LYS A 78 27.20 14.90 -19.74
N PRO A 79 28.27 14.17 -20.13
CA PRO A 79 28.10 12.86 -20.76
C PRO A 79 27.51 11.87 -19.75
N PHE A 80 26.39 11.25 -20.12
CA PHE A 80 25.82 10.10 -19.42
C PHE A 80 25.31 9.08 -20.45
N LYS A 81 24.96 7.89 -19.97
CA LYS A 81 24.27 6.87 -20.76
C LYS A 81 22.83 6.79 -20.25
N PRO A 82 21.80 7.09 -21.07
CA PRO A 82 20.42 6.85 -20.71
C PRO A 82 20.21 5.41 -20.24
N LYS A 83 19.44 5.27 -19.17
CA LYS A 83 18.97 4.00 -18.63
C LYS A 83 17.45 3.99 -18.73
N ASP A 84 16.86 2.80 -18.74
CA ASP A 84 15.43 2.67 -18.94
C ASP A 84 14.75 2.80 -17.56
N TRP A 85 13.80 3.73 -17.46
CA TRP A 85 12.75 3.78 -16.45
C TRP A 85 11.56 3.02 -16.98
N LEU A 86 10.80 2.39 -16.09
CA LEU A 86 9.51 1.80 -16.45
C LEU A 86 8.43 2.77 -15.99
N GLU A 87 7.69 3.33 -16.93
CA GLU A 87 6.48 4.11 -16.68
C GLU A 87 5.26 3.18 -16.68
N VAL A 88 4.31 3.45 -15.79
CA VAL A 88 2.99 2.84 -15.76
C VAL A 88 1.97 3.97 -15.72
N THR A 89 1.07 4.04 -16.71
CA THR A 89 0.08 5.11 -16.85
C THR A 89 -1.34 4.58 -16.77
N ALA A 90 -2.28 5.44 -16.39
CA ALA A 90 -3.70 5.25 -16.63
C ALA A 90 -4.34 6.60 -16.91
N LYS A 91 -5.24 6.64 -17.89
CA LYS A 91 -6.04 7.82 -18.21
C LYS A 91 -7.42 7.71 -17.57
N PHE A 92 -7.94 8.80 -17.03
CA PHE A 92 -9.26 8.88 -16.43
C PHE A 92 -9.92 10.24 -16.63
N LYS A 93 -11.24 10.30 -16.42
CA LYS A 93 -12.09 11.48 -16.49
C LYS A 93 -13.04 11.49 -15.30
N VAL A 94 -13.14 12.62 -14.62
CA VAL A 94 -14.02 12.81 -13.45
C VAL A 94 -15.23 13.67 -13.82
N GLN A 95 -16.40 13.30 -13.31
CA GLN A 95 -17.66 14.04 -13.43
C GLN A 95 -18.24 14.18 -12.03
N LEU A 96 -18.72 15.37 -11.65
CA LEU A 96 -19.38 15.64 -10.37
C LEU A 96 -20.79 16.22 -10.61
N SER A 97 -21.75 15.81 -9.79
CA SER A 97 -23.14 16.30 -9.81
C SER A 97 -23.58 16.74 -8.40
N PRO A 98 -23.91 18.02 -8.17
CA PRO A 98 -23.77 19.15 -9.10
C PRO A 98 -22.29 19.43 -9.48
N GLU A 99 -22.07 20.06 -10.63
CA GLU A 99 -20.74 20.54 -11.03
C GLU A 99 -20.35 21.75 -10.15
N PRO A 100 -19.18 21.74 -9.46
CA PRO A 100 -18.72 22.87 -8.68
C PRO A 100 -18.26 24.03 -9.57
N GLU A 101 -18.36 25.28 -9.09
CA GLU A 101 -17.95 26.48 -9.85
C GLU A 101 -16.47 26.45 -10.27
N SER A 102 -15.60 25.74 -9.53
CA SER A 102 -14.19 25.54 -9.86
C SER A 102 -13.95 24.68 -11.09
N LYS A 103 -14.94 23.86 -11.49
CA LYS A 103 -14.83 22.80 -12.51
C LYS A 103 -13.70 21.79 -12.26
N THR A 104 -13.34 21.60 -10.99
CA THR A 104 -12.32 20.64 -10.55
C THR A 104 -12.87 19.74 -9.44
N ALA A 105 -12.32 18.52 -9.35
CA ALA A 105 -12.38 17.74 -8.12
C ALA A 105 -11.20 18.13 -7.22
N GLU A 106 -11.48 18.52 -5.97
CA GLU A 106 -10.47 19.00 -5.01
C GLU A 106 -9.39 17.94 -4.74
N GLU A 107 -9.79 16.70 -4.46
CA GLU A 107 -8.88 15.57 -4.24
C GLU A 107 -9.39 14.29 -4.94
N VAL A 108 -8.48 13.59 -5.63
CA VAL A 108 -8.71 12.27 -6.23
C VAL A 108 -7.58 11.34 -5.82
N LEU A 109 -7.89 10.27 -5.07
CA LEU A 109 -6.90 9.31 -4.60
C LEU A 109 -6.78 8.13 -5.57
N VAL A 110 -5.61 7.98 -6.18
CA VAL A 110 -5.29 6.81 -7.02
C VAL A 110 -4.38 5.87 -6.24
N LYS A 111 -4.83 4.62 -6.05
CA LYS A 111 -4.01 3.54 -5.51
C LYS A 111 -3.50 2.67 -6.64
N TRP A 112 -2.19 2.43 -6.66
CA TRP A 112 -1.48 1.67 -7.67
C TRP A 112 -1.00 0.33 -7.13
N TYR A 113 -1.13 -0.72 -7.95
CA TYR A 113 -0.71 -2.08 -7.66
C TYR A 113 0.05 -2.65 -8.86
N VAL A 114 1.32 -3.02 -8.68
CA VAL A 114 2.15 -3.58 -9.77
C VAL A 114 2.77 -4.89 -9.31
N ALA A 115 2.49 -5.98 -10.02
CA ALA A 115 3.12 -7.28 -9.78
C ALA A 115 4.32 -7.45 -10.70
N VAL A 116 5.53 -7.47 -10.12
CA VAL A 116 6.79 -7.73 -10.83
C VAL A 116 7.31 -9.14 -10.50
N LYS A 117 8.07 -9.75 -11.41
CA LYS A 117 8.71 -11.06 -11.19
C LYS A 117 9.62 -11.02 -9.96
N ASN A 118 9.55 -12.06 -9.12
CA ASN A 118 10.38 -12.17 -7.93
C ASN A 118 11.82 -12.63 -8.30
N PRO A 119 12.87 -11.82 -8.10
CA PRO A 119 14.25 -12.21 -8.43
C PRO A 119 14.81 -13.29 -7.49
N GLU A 120 14.21 -13.48 -6.31
CA GLU A 120 14.70 -14.41 -5.26
C GLU A 120 13.96 -15.75 -5.26
N GLY A 121 13.03 -16.00 -6.18
CA GLY A 121 12.26 -17.25 -6.18
C GLY A 121 11.14 -17.34 -7.21
N LYS A 122 10.07 -18.05 -6.86
CA LYS A 122 8.88 -18.21 -7.71
C LYS A 122 7.84 -17.13 -7.39
N GLY A 123 6.99 -16.85 -8.38
CA GLY A 123 5.89 -15.89 -8.25
C GLY A 123 6.33 -14.43 -8.40
N PHE A 124 5.55 -13.54 -7.81
CA PHE A 124 5.60 -12.10 -8.03
C PHE A 124 5.62 -11.31 -6.72
N LEU A 125 6.21 -10.13 -6.79
CA LEU A 125 6.22 -9.11 -5.74
C LEU A 125 5.16 -8.06 -6.08
N LYS A 126 4.18 -7.83 -5.19
CA LYS A 126 3.20 -6.74 -5.30
C LYS A 126 3.81 -5.48 -4.71
N LEU A 127 4.06 -4.52 -5.58
CA LEU A 127 4.48 -3.16 -5.24
C LEU A 127 3.24 -2.26 -5.18
N THR A 128 3.22 -1.29 -4.26
CA THR A 128 2.08 -0.39 -4.07
C THR A 128 2.49 1.06 -3.86
N LYS A 129 1.72 1.99 -4.43
CA LYS A 129 1.79 3.44 -4.14
C LYS A 129 0.37 3.97 -3.99
N SER A 130 0.20 4.99 -3.17
CA SER A 130 -1.01 5.82 -3.16
C SER A 130 -0.60 7.24 -3.57
N ILE A 131 -1.37 7.85 -4.47
CA ILE A 131 -1.14 9.21 -4.96
C ILE A 131 -2.44 9.97 -4.80
N THR A 132 -2.46 10.98 -3.94
CA THR A 132 -3.54 11.97 -3.94
C THR A 132 -3.22 13.01 -5.00
N HIS A 133 -4.07 13.08 -6.00
CA HIS A 133 -4.09 14.18 -6.96
C HIS A 133 -4.99 15.31 -6.47
N ILE A 134 -4.68 16.54 -6.86
CA ILE A 134 -5.43 17.75 -6.52
C ILE A 134 -5.85 18.49 -7.78
N ASN A 135 -6.83 19.40 -7.65
CA ASN A 135 -7.26 20.33 -8.70
C ASN A 135 -7.66 19.65 -10.03
N VAL A 136 -8.13 18.40 -9.97
CA VAL A 136 -8.29 17.56 -11.17
C VAL A 136 -9.44 18.09 -12.04
N PRO A 137 -9.20 18.50 -13.31
CA PRO A 137 -10.26 19.01 -14.19
C PRO A 137 -11.41 18.02 -14.38
N LEU A 138 -12.64 18.55 -14.38
CA LEU A 138 -13.85 17.77 -14.66
C LEU A 138 -14.10 17.70 -16.17
N ASN A 139 -14.70 16.59 -16.60
CA ASN A 139 -15.10 16.30 -17.98
C ASN A 139 -13.94 16.18 -19.00
N GLU A 140 -12.68 16.26 -18.56
CA GLU A 140 -11.48 16.17 -19.41
C GLU A 140 -10.70 14.84 -19.25
N ASP A 141 -9.81 14.55 -20.20
CA ASP A 141 -8.97 13.34 -20.23
C ASP A 141 -7.64 13.62 -19.51
N ILE A 142 -7.44 13.06 -18.30
CA ILE A 142 -6.26 13.33 -17.46
C ILE A 142 -5.48 12.04 -17.18
N VAL A 143 -4.14 12.11 -17.15
CA VAL A 143 -3.27 10.96 -16.88
C VAL A 143 -2.75 10.94 -15.43
N THR A 144 -2.69 9.76 -14.84
CA THR A 144 -1.97 9.45 -13.59
C THR A 144 -0.92 8.38 -13.87
N SER A 145 0.21 8.39 -13.15
CA SER A 145 1.30 7.43 -13.36
C SER A 145 2.12 7.08 -12.12
N VAL A 146 2.74 5.89 -12.18
CA VAL A 146 3.82 5.47 -11.29
C VAL A 146 5.01 4.95 -12.10
N TYR A 147 6.21 5.07 -11.54
CA TYR A 147 7.46 4.71 -12.18
C TYR A 147 8.27 3.72 -11.33
N ILE A 148 9.03 2.85 -11.99
CA ILE A 148 10.10 2.05 -11.37
C ILE A 148 11.44 2.56 -11.90
N SER A 149 12.34 2.92 -10.98
CA SER A 149 13.63 3.54 -11.32
C SER A 149 14.60 2.55 -12.00
N PRO A 150 15.61 3.02 -12.76
CA PRO A 150 16.59 2.13 -13.39
C PRO A 150 17.43 1.32 -12.40
N ALA A 151 17.61 1.81 -11.16
CA ALA A 151 18.27 1.06 -10.10
C ALA A 151 17.35 -0.04 -9.54
N SER A 152 16.06 0.23 -9.45
CA SER A 152 15.03 -0.73 -9.06
C SER A 152 14.81 -1.82 -10.10
N ILE A 153 14.80 -1.46 -11.39
CA ILE A 153 14.77 -2.44 -12.50
C ILE A 153 16.01 -3.34 -12.45
N MET A 154 17.19 -2.77 -12.15
CA MET A 154 18.42 -3.55 -11.98
C MET A 154 18.37 -4.50 -10.77
N LEU A 155 17.69 -4.13 -9.68
CA LEU A 155 17.43 -5.02 -8.54
C LEU A 155 16.46 -6.17 -8.89
N LEU A 156 15.48 -5.92 -9.78
CA LEU A 156 14.50 -6.92 -10.21
C LEU A 156 14.97 -7.84 -11.35
N THR A 157 15.95 -7.41 -12.16
CA THR A 157 16.29 -8.08 -13.43
C THR A 157 17.79 -8.32 -13.65
N GLY A 158 18.68 -7.73 -12.85
CA GLY A 158 20.12 -7.67 -13.13
C GLY A 158 20.50 -6.70 -14.27
N SER A 159 19.54 -6.01 -14.88
CA SER A 159 19.72 -5.12 -16.04
C SER A 159 19.28 -3.69 -15.72
N SER A 160 19.97 -2.68 -16.26
CA SER A 160 19.49 -1.28 -16.23
C SER A 160 18.70 -0.90 -17.50
N LYS A 161 18.13 -1.92 -18.15
CA LYS A 161 17.33 -1.85 -19.37
C LYS A 161 16.21 -2.91 -19.37
N GLY A 162 15.07 -2.59 -19.99
CA GLY A 162 13.98 -3.55 -20.20
C GLY A 162 13.13 -3.87 -18.95
N GLY A 163 12.69 -2.84 -18.22
CA GLY A 163 11.84 -2.98 -17.04
C GLY A 163 10.45 -3.56 -17.35
N LYS A 164 9.86 -3.21 -18.49
CA LYS A 164 8.54 -3.70 -18.97
C LYS A 164 8.45 -5.23 -18.93
N GLY A 165 9.53 -5.92 -19.31
CA GLY A 165 9.63 -7.39 -19.30
C GLY A 165 9.62 -8.04 -17.90
N SER A 166 9.76 -7.26 -16.83
CA SER A 166 9.65 -7.72 -15.43
C SER A 166 8.22 -7.65 -14.88
N VAL A 167 7.34 -6.85 -15.48
CA VAL A 167 5.94 -6.67 -15.05
C VAL A 167 5.10 -7.84 -15.53
N GLU A 168 4.22 -8.32 -14.66
CA GLU A 168 3.22 -9.32 -14.98
C GLU A 168 1.82 -8.68 -14.99
N TYR A 169 1.40 -8.12 -13.86
CA TYR A 169 0.10 -7.47 -13.68
C TYR A 169 0.25 -6.02 -13.26
N VAL A 170 -0.64 -5.18 -13.75
CA VAL A 170 -0.84 -3.79 -13.31
C VAL A 170 -2.30 -3.63 -12.96
N GLY A 171 -2.59 -2.95 -11.86
CA GLY A 171 -3.94 -2.61 -11.44
C GLY A 171 -3.99 -1.29 -10.69
N TYR A 172 -5.16 -0.65 -10.67
CA TYR A 172 -5.39 0.56 -9.89
C TYR A 172 -6.82 0.65 -9.35
N GLU A 173 -6.99 1.47 -8.31
CA GLU A 173 -8.28 1.96 -7.80
C GLU A 173 -8.26 3.49 -7.84
N ILE A 174 -9.31 4.12 -8.39
CA ILE A 174 -9.53 5.57 -8.33
C ILE A 174 -10.65 5.84 -7.34
N LEU A 175 -10.36 6.69 -6.35
CA LEU A 175 -11.27 7.06 -5.28
C LEU A 175 -11.58 8.55 -5.31
N VAL A 176 -12.87 8.88 -5.22
CA VAL A 176 -13.38 10.25 -5.07
C VAL A 176 -14.25 10.26 -3.82
N ASN A 177 -14.12 11.29 -2.98
CA ASN A 177 -14.81 11.38 -1.68
C ASN A 177 -14.63 10.13 -0.78
N GLY A 178 -13.50 9.43 -0.92
CA GLY A 178 -13.15 8.22 -0.15
C GLY A 178 -13.74 6.90 -0.68
N GLU A 179 -14.58 6.92 -1.72
CA GLU A 179 -15.23 5.74 -2.30
C GLU A 179 -14.57 5.35 -3.63
N VAL A 180 -14.40 4.05 -3.91
CA VAL A 180 -13.83 3.55 -5.18
C VAL A 180 -14.83 3.73 -6.32
N LYS A 181 -14.54 4.64 -7.25
CA LYS A 181 -15.41 4.97 -8.40
C LYS A 181 -14.97 4.32 -9.71
N ALA A 182 -13.69 3.98 -9.86
CA ALA A 182 -13.19 3.21 -11.00
C ALA A 182 -12.05 2.26 -10.58
N THR A 183 -11.89 1.15 -11.31
CA THR A 183 -10.75 0.23 -11.16
C THR A 183 -10.33 -0.32 -12.52
N GLY A 184 -9.04 -0.30 -12.82
CA GLY A 184 -8.49 -0.88 -14.06
C GLY A 184 -7.48 -1.99 -13.78
N THR A 185 -7.29 -2.87 -14.77
CA THR A 185 -6.21 -3.87 -14.79
C THR A 185 -5.69 -4.05 -16.21
N ASN A 186 -4.40 -4.35 -16.38
CA ASN A 186 -3.85 -4.67 -17.70
C ASN A 186 -4.40 -6.01 -18.23
N LYS A 187 -4.70 -6.95 -17.33
CA LYS A 187 -5.27 -8.26 -17.65
C LYS A 187 -6.07 -8.87 -16.49
N SER A 188 -6.96 -9.79 -16.83
CA SER A 188 -7.77 -10.58 -15.90
C SER A 188 -6.89 -11.50 -15.01
N PRO A 189 -7.25 -11.77 -13.75
CA PRO A 189 -8.48 -11.36 -13.07
C PRO A 189 -8.47 -9.89 -12.61
N ASP A 190 -9.63 -9.26 -12.70
CA ASP A 190 -9.86 -7.93 -12.14
C ASP A 190 -9.67 -7.96 -10.61
N LYS A 191 -9.16 -6.86 -10.04
CA LYS A 191 -8.91 -6.71 -8.60
C LYS A 191 -7.99 -7.79 -7.99
N TRP A 192 -7.08 -8.37 -8.81
CA TRP A 192 -6.09 -9.37 -8.39
C TRP A 192 -5.28 -8.96 -7.14
N TRP A 193 -5.09 -7.66 -6.92
CA TRP A 193 -4.36 -7.09 -5.79
C TRP A 193 -5.04 -7.31 -4.42
N ALA A 194 -6.35 -7.56 -4.43
CA ALA A 194 -7.18 -7.88 -3.26
C ALA A 194 -7.42 -9.39 -3.09
N LEU A 195 -6.99 -10.23 -4.05
CA LEU A 195 -7.14 -11.68 -3.96
C LEU A 195 -5.96 -12.30 -3.20
N ALA A 196 -6.26 -13.12 -2.18
CA ALA A 196 -5.25 -13.88 -1.46
C ALA A 196 -4.63 -14.95 -2.38
N SER A 197 -3.36 -14.75 -2.77
CA SER A 197 -2.63 -15.65 -3.67
C SER A 197 -1.37 -16.21 -3.03
N LYS A 198 -1.02 -17.46 -3.35
CA LYS A 198 0.27 -18.07 -3.00
C LYS A 198 1.40 -17.70 -3.97
N SER A 199 1.08 -17.05 -5.09
CA SER A 199 2.05 -16.65 -6.14
C SER A 199 2.31 -15.15 -6.19
N ILE A 200 1.65 -14.34 -5.37
CA ILE A 200 1.84 -12.89 -5.28
C ILE A 200 2.06 -12.55 -3.80
N SER A 201 3.14 -11.81 -3.51
CA SER A 201 3.54 -11.47 -2.15
C SER A 201 3.86 -9.98 -2.04
N ASP A 202 3.41 -9.33 -0.96
CA ASP A 202 3.54 -7.88 -0.80
C ASP A 202 5.00 -7.51 -0.49
N SER A 203 5.50 -6.43 -1.11
CA SER A 203 6.92 -6.07 -1.05
C SER A 203 7.17 -4.57 -1.05
N SER A 204 7.98 -4.11 -0.09
CA SER A 204 8.56 -2.77 -0.03
C SER A 204 9.99 -2.68 -0.59
N LYS A 205 10.55 -3.78 -1.12
CA LYS A 205 11.94 -3.83 -1.62
C LYS A 205 12.21 -2.88 -2.79
N VAL A 206 11.17 -2.54 -3.55
CA VAL A 206 11.23 -1.62 -4.68
C VAL A 206 10.15 -0.55 -4.50
N PRO A 207 10.51 0.75 -4.43
CA PRO A 207 9.52 1.81 -4.41
C PRO A 207 8.90 1.99 -5.80
N LEU A 208 7.58 2.14 -5.84
CA LEU A 208 6.89 2.83 -6.93
C LEU A 208 6.98 4.33 -6.66
N LEU A 209 7.36 5.10 -7.67
CA LEU A 209 7.54 6.55 -7.60
C LEU A 209 6.39 7.25 -8.31
N ALA A 210 5.83 8.30 -7.73
CA ALA A 210 4.91 9.23 -8.39
C ALA A 210 5.69 10.17 -9.33
N LYS A 211 5.04 10.76 -10.33
CA LYS A 211 5.71 11.57 -11.37
C LYS A 211 6.61 12.68 -10.84
N ASN A 212 6.21 13.36 -9.75
CA ASN A 212 6.98 14.40 -9.07
C ASN A 212 8.25 13.89 -8.36
N GLU A 213 8.37 12.58 -8.11
CA GLU A 213 9.56 11.92 -7.54
C GLU A 213 10.55 11.46 -8.62
N THR A 214 10.38 11.89 -9.88
CA THR A 214 11.17 11.43 -11.05
C THR A 214 11.75 12.57 -11.90
N PRO A 215 12.74 12.29 -12.76
CA PRO A 215 13.21 13.25 -13.78
C PRO A 215 12.13 13.73 -14.76
N PHE A 216 11.02 12.99 -14.91
CA PHE A 216 9.90 13.35 -15.79
C PHE A 216 8.93 14.38 -15.14
N ALA A 217 9.18 14.82 -13.91
CA ALA A 217 8.32 15.76 -13.18
C ALA A 217 7.91 16.97 -14.04
N ALA A 218 8.88 17.63 -14.70
CA ALA A 218 8.69 18.83 -15.51
C ALA A 218 8.25 18.56 -16.97
N MET A 219 8.06 17.30 -17.39
CA MET A 219 7.67 16.94 -18.76
C MET A 219 6.16 16.72 -18.87
N TRP A 220 5.56 17.08 -20.00
CA TRP A 220 4.13 16.86 -20.29
C TRP A 220 3.18 17.35 -19.17
N TRP A 221 3.50 18.50 -18.56
CA TRP A 221 2.89 18.96 -17.32
C TRP A 221 1.36 19.10 -17.39
N ASP A 222 0.81 19.68 -18.46
CA ASP A 222 -0.64 19.83 -18.67
C ASP A 222 -1.42 18.50 -18.81
N MET A 223 -0.74 17.39 -19.14
CA MET A 223 -1.36 16.09 -19.43
C MET A 223 -1.56 15.23 -18.17
N TYR A 224 -0.91 15.59 -17.07
CA TYR A 224 -0.82 14.79 -15.86
C TYR A 224 -1.48 15.49 -14.67
N ALA A 225 -2.32 14.77 -13.93
CA ALA A 225 -2.95 15.31 -12.72
C ALA A 225 -1.92 15.79 -11.69
N GLU A 226 -2.09 17.00 -11.16
CA GLU A 226 -1.22 17.56 -10.11
C GLU A 226 -1.12 16.60 -8.92
N VAL A 227 0.06 16.43 -8.35
CA VAL A 227 0.28 15.55 -7.19
C VAL A 227 0.35 16.39 -5.92
N LYS A 228 -0.50 16.05 -4.93
CA LYS A 228 -0.48 16.67 -3.60
C LYS A 228 0.86 16.41 -2.93
N GLN A 229 1.60 17.48 -2.63
CA GLN A 229 2.86 17.39 -1.90
C GLN A 229 2.59 17.40 -0.39
N GLU A 230 3.23 16.49 0.33
CA GLU A 230 3.33 16.56 1.80
C GLU A 230 4.24 17.75 2.19
N LYS A 231 3.92 18.42 3.31
CA LYS A 231 4.59 19.65 3.78
C LYS A 231 5.37 19.40 5.07
#